data_AF-A0A355L733-F1
#
_entry.id   AF-A0A355L733-F1
#
_cell.length_a   1.000
_cell.length_b   1.000
_cell.length_c   1.000
_cell.angle_alpha   90.00
_cell.angle_beta   90.00
_cell.angle_gamma   90.00
#
_symmetry.space_group_name_H-M   'P 1'
#
loop_
_entity.id
_entity.type
_entity.pdbx_description
1 polymer ?
#
loop_
_entity_poly.entity_id
_entity_poly.type
_entity_poly.pdbx_seq_one_letter_code
_entity_poly.pdbx_strand_id
1 'polypeptide(L)'
;MSIEKRFFGKLDGKGDVDIYKITNKNGAFVELMTLGAGIHSINVPDRNGKLGDVVLGFDDVNNYLNPDLGYQGLVVGRYANRIRDAKFSMDGVEYNTPKNQGTWTLHGGGRFSFNIWEVKETGNDFVVFSFFSPDMQDGFPGNFTMNVKYTFDDSNTLKIEYFVLSDKKTVANPTNHAYFNLSADSSKTVEDEYLQVNADKFTETDDTQLPTGELGLVEGTMMDFRTLHKIGDKIDEPFRAIIEGIGYDNNYCLYDKKLGELTQAAVLYDEASGRQMQVYTDLVGIQVYCGGWLAKDGNPGKGNSKVTFRRGVALETQFYPDSVNHSNFPFKFVEPNEEFKTTTEFRFSVK
;
A
#
# COMPACT_ATOMS: atom_id res chain seq x y z
N MET A 1 -2.02 2.00 26.69
CA MET A 1 -2.51 2.27 25.32
C MET A 1 -3.95 2.71 25.41
N SER A 2 -4.38 3.59 24.52
CA SER A 2 -5.76 4.04 24.43
C SER A 2 -6.23 4.01 22.99
N ILE A 3 -7.52 3.79 22.81
CA ILE A 3 -8.20 4.00 21.54
C ILE A 3 -9.25 5.10 21.69
N GLU A 4 -9.20 6.08 20.80
CA GLU A 4 -10.13 7.20 20.77
C GLU A 4 -10.83 7.25 19.41
N LYS A 5 -12.14 7.40 19.42
CA LYS A 5 -12.95 7.58 18.22
C LYS A 5 -13.30 9.07 18.07
N ARG A 6 -13.13 9.61 16.87
CA ARG A 6 -13.64 10.94 16.49
C ARG A 6 -14.32 10.91 15.13
N PHE A 7 -15.35 11.72 14.96
CA PHE A 7 -15.89 12.01 13.64
C PHE A 7 -14.82 12.72 12.80
N PHE A 8 -14.60 12.27 11.56
CA PHE A 8 -13.67 12.89 10.63
C PHE A 8 -14.39 13.78 9.64
N GLY A 9 -15.45 13.27 9.03
CA GLY A 9 -16.21 14.01 8.03
C GLY A 9 -17.33 13.18 7.45
N LYS A 10 -18.07 13.77 6.51
CA LYS A 10 -19.17 13.12 5.82
C LYS A 10 -18.86 13.04 4.34
N LEU A 11 -19.07 11.86 3.76
CA LEU A 11 -19.01 11.64 2.33
C LEU A 11 -20.40 11.81 1.72
N ASP A 12 -20.50 12.64 0.69
CA ASP A 12 -21.76 12.88 0.00
C ASP A 12 -22.38 11.58 -0.51
N GLY A 13 -23.61 11.30 -0.03
CA GLY A 13 -24.37 10.10 -0.39
C GLY A 13 -23.82 8.77 0.14
N LYS A 14 -22.70 8.73 0.88
CA LYS A 14 -22.12 7.48 1.43
C LYS A 14 -22.23 7.37 2.95
N GLY A 15 -22.19 8.49 3.67
CA GLY A 15 -22.36 8.53 5.13
C GLY A 15 -21.14 9.08 5.86
N ASP A 16 -21.13 8.83 7.17
CA ASP A 16 -20.16 9.40 8.10
C ASP A 16 -18.87 8.57 8.14
N VAL A 17 -17.74 9.25 8.14
CA VAL A 17 -16.41 8.67 8.28
C VAL A 17 -15.86 9.03 9.64
N ASP A 18 -15.38 8.01 10.34
CA ASP A 18 -14.79 8.14 11.67
C ASP A 18 -13.30 7.83 11.61
N ILE A 19 -12.53 8.42 12.52
CA ILE A 19 -11.14 8.09 12.80
C ILE A 19 -11.04 7.40 14.16
N TYR A 20 -10.24 6.34 14.20
CA TYR A 20 -9.82 5.60 15.38
C TYR A 20 -8.34 5.84 15.61
N LYS A 21 -8.01 6.52 16.70
CA LYS A 21 -6.64 6.83 17.10
C LYS A 21 -6.16 5.83 18.14
N ILE A 22 -5.11 5.07 17.83
CA ILE A 22 -4.45 4.17 18.78
C ILE A 22 -3.17 4.85 19.27
N THR A 23 -3.10 5.17 20.56
CA THR A 23 -1.92 5.79 21.18
C THR A 23 -1.20 4.79 22.08
N ASN A 24 0.09 4.57 21.83
CA ASN A 24 0.91 3.66 22.63
C ASN A 24 1.40 4.31 23.93
N LYS A 25 2.05 3.55 24.83
CA LYS A 25 2.47 4.09 26.14
C LYS A 25 3.51 5.22 26.06
N ASN A 26 4.21 5.35 24.92
CA ASN A 26 5.25 6.33 24.68
C ASN A 26 4.71 7.61 24.01
N GLY A 27 3.40 7.68 23.76
CA GLY A 27 2.74 8.84 23.14
C GLY A 27 2.78 8.87 21.61
N ALA A 28 3.47 7.94 20.96
CA ALA A 28 3.34 7.72 19.51
C ALA A 28 1.95 7.17 19.20
N PHE A 29 1.43 7.44 18.00
CA PHE A 29 0.08 7.04 17.65
C PHE A 29 -0.12 6.82 16.16
N VAL A 30 -1.15 6.05 15.83
CA VAL A 30 -1.70 5.91 14.48
C VAL A 30 -3.16 6.32 14.46
N GLU A 31 -3.62 6.91 13.36
CA GLU A 31 -5.03 7.23 13.11
C GLU A 31 -5.53 6.45 11.91
N LEU A 32 -6.60 5.69 12.11
CA LEU A 32 -7.20 4.79 11.13
C LEU A 32 -8.61 5.26 10.81
N MET A 33 -8.95 5.42 9.54
CA MET A 33 -10.27 5.89 9.10
C MET A 33 -11.16 4.75 8.60
N THR A 34 -12.47 4.88 8.79
CA THR A 34 -13.45 3.91 8.29
C THR A 34 -13.54 3.92 6.75
N LEU A 35 -13.22 5.04 6.09
CA LEU A 35 -13.09 5.09 4.64
C LEU A 35 -11.88 4.24 4.19
N GLY A 36 -12.14 3.24 3.36
CA GLY A 36 -11.12 2.34 2.81
C GLY A 36 -10.31 1.59 3.85
N ALA A 37 -10.80 1.50 5.09
CA ALA A 37 -10.03 1.02 6.25
C ALA A 37 -8.62 1.65 6.30
N GLY A 38 -8.50 2.93 5.94
CA GLY A 38 -7.21 3.52 5.59
C GLY A 38 -6.43 4.09 6.77
N ILE A 39 -5.13 4.26 6.56
CA ILE A 39 -4.23 4.96 7.46
C ILE A 39 -4.32 6.45 7.15
N HIS A 40 -4.80 7.24 8.12
CA HIS A 40 -4.86 8.69 8.00
C HIS A 40 -3.58 9.35 8.52
N SER A 41 -2.97 8.81 9.58
CA SER A 41 -1.78 9.41 10.22
C SER A 41 -0.93 8.36 10.94
N ILE A 42 0.40 8.55 10.94
CA ILE A 42 1.35 7.78 11.75
C ILE A 42 2.33 8.77 12.38
N ASN A 43 2.18 9.03 13.67
CA ASN A 43 3.03 9.96 14.41
C ASN A 43 4.06 9.21 15.25
N VAL A 44 5.33 9.30 14.84
CA VAL A 44 6.47 8.61 15.48
C VAL A 44 7.62 9.58 15.76
N PRO A 45 8.41 9.33 16.83
CA PRO A 45 9.45 10.27 17.27
C PRO A 45 10.63 10.30 16.30
N ASP A 46 11.23 11.48 16.13
CA ASP A 46 12.59 11.64 15.59
C ASP A 46 13.66 11.40 16.67
N ARG A 47 14.94 11.61 16.32
CA ARG A 47 16.08 11.50 17.25
C ARG A 47 16.03 12.42 18.47
N ASN A 48 15.23 13.48 18.41
CA ASN A 48 15.03 14.42 19.50
C ASN A 48 13.74 14.13 20.28
N GLY A 49 13.04 13.02 19.99
CA GLY A 49 11.77 12.66 20.60
C GLY A 49 10.57 13.42 20.08
N LYS A 50 10.72 14.23 19.03
CA LYS A 50 9.61 15.00 18.44
C LYS A 50 8.79 14.10 17.52
N LEU A 51 7.51 13.95 17.85
CA LEU A 51 6.55 13.26 16.99
C LEU A 51 6.36 14.02 15.67
N GLY A 52 6.32 13.28 14.57
CA GLY A 52 5.97 13.81 13.26
C GLY A 52 5.14 12.78 12.48
N ASP A 53 4.18 13.28 11.71
CA ASP A 53 3.34 12.47 10.85
C ASP A 53 4.11 12.04 9.60
N VAL A 54 4.41 10.74 9.50
CA VAL A 54 5.27 10.19 8.44
C VAL A 54 4.49 9.67 7.24
N VAL A 55 3.17 9.89 7.16
CA VAL A 55 2.37 9.52 5.99
C VAL A 55 1.65 10.73 5.40
N LEU A 56 1.47 10.72 4.08
CA LEU A 56 0.65 11.71 3.39
C LEU A 56 -0.85 11.44 3.59
N GLY A 57 -1.69 12.42 3.27
CA GLY A 57 -3.13 12.36 3.44
C GLY A 57 -3.78 13.74 3.30
N PHE A 58 -5.06 13.83 3.65
CA PHE A 58 -5.86 15.05 3.51
C PHE A 58 -6.64 15.37 4.79
N ASP A 59 -6.86 16.66 5.06
CA ASP A 59 -7.76 17.10 6.14
C ASP A 59 -9.25 17.01 5.76
N ASP A 60 -9.57 17.07 4.47
CA ASP A 60 -10.94 16.89 3.97
C ASP A 60 -11.12 15.45 3.47
N VAL A 61 -12.09 14.75 4.07
CA VAL A 61 -12.44 13.37 3.75
C VAL A 61 -12.83 13.17 2.28
N ASN A 62 -13.39 14.18 1.61
CA ASN A 62 -13.83 14.04 0.21
C ASN A 62 -12.66 13.93 -0.76
N ASN A 63 -11.48 14.45 -0.40
CA ASN A 63 -10.28 14.32 -1.23
C ASN A 63 -9.82 12.87 -1.38
N TYR A 64 -10.09 12.01 -0.39
CA TYR A 64 -9.75 10.58 -0.45
C TYR A 64 -10.58 9.80 -1.49
N LEU A 65 -11.67 10.38 -2.03
CA LEU A 65 -12.45 9.75 -3.10
C LEU A 65 -11.93 10.06 -4.50
N ASN A 66 -10.96 10.97 -4.64
CA ASN A 66 -10.40 11.34 -5.93
C ASN A 66 -9.19 10.44 -6.28
N PRO A 67 -9.31 9.52 -7.25
CA PRO A 67 -8.20 8.65 -7.64
C PRO A 67 -6.98 9.41 -8.20
N ASP A 68 -7.16 10.63 -8.74
CA ASP A 68 -6.06 11.46 -9.25
C ASP A 68 -5.19 12.04 -8.12
N LEU A 69 -5.72 12.07 -6.89
CA LEU A 69 -4.95 12.43 -5.70
C LEU A 69 -4.23 11.22 -5.06
N GLY A 70 -4.34 10.05 -5.70
CA GLY A 70 -3.79 8.78 -5.22
C GLY A 70 -4.61 8.16 -4.09
N TYR A 71 -4.22 6.94 -3.70
CA TYR A 71 -4.95 6.13 -2.72
C TYR A 71 -4.60 6.43 -1.26
N GLN A 72 -3.74 7.42 -0.99
CA GLN A 72 -3.30 7.92 0.33
C GLN A 72 -3.68 7.06 1.56
N GLY A 73 -3.00 5.93 1.77
CA GLY A 73 -3.17 5.10 2.97
C GLY A 73 -4.40 4.18 2.97
N LEU A 74 -5.23 4.21 1.92
CA LEU A 74 -6.39 3.33 1.78
C LEU A 74 -5.97 1.88 1.50
N VAL A 75 -6.77 0.93 1.97
CA VAL A 75 -6.65 -0.47 1.57
C VAL A 75 -7.03 -0.61 0.10
N VAL A 76 -6.25 -1.39 -0.62
CA VAL A 76 -6.52 -1.76 -2.01
C VAL A 76 -6.97 -3.22 -2.06
N GLY A 77 -8.03 -3.49 -2.84
CA GLY A 77 -8.60 -4.82 -3.05
C GLY A 77 -9.72 -4.82 -4.10
N ARG A 78 -10.24 -5.98 -4.53
CA ARG A 78 -9.81 -7.36 -4.17
C ARG A 78 -8.42 -7.68 -4.68
N TYR A 79 -7.95 -6.99 -5.70
CA TYR A 79 -6.65 -7.22 -6.34
C TYR A 79 -5.86 -5.93 -6.49
N ALA A 80 -4.73 -5.81 -5.80
CA ALA A 80 -3.82 -4.68 -5.92
C ALA A 80 -3.05 -4.68 -7.25
N ASN A 81 -2.63 -3.48 -7.64
CA ASN A 81 -1.96 -3.20 -8.90
C ASN A 81 -2.83 -3.56 -10.13
N ARG A 82 -2.19 -3.88 -11.25
CA ARG A 82 -2.83 -4.00 -12.56
C ARG A 82 -3.24 -5.45 -12.89
N ILE A 83 -4.37 -5.60 -13.58
CA ILE A 83 -4.78 -6.83 -14.29
C ILE A 83 -4.91 -6.48 -15.77
N ARG A 84 -4.05 -7.07 -16.61
CA ARG A 84 -3.99 -6.80 -18.05
C ARG A 84 -5.33 -7.08 -18.71
N ASP A 85 -5.70 -6.21 -19.65
CA ASP A 85 -6.96 -6.25 -20.42
C ASP A 85 -8.25 -6.26 -19.58
N ALA A 86 -8.12 -6.00 -18.26
CA ALA A 86 -9.18 -6.11 -17.28
C ALA A 86 -9.88 -7.46 -17.33
N LYS A 87 -9.10 -8.54 -17.40
CA LYS A 87 -9.62 -9.91 -17.37
C LYS A 87 -8.58 -10.91 -16.89
N PHE A 88 -9.07 -12.04 -16.40
CA PHE A 88 -8.25 -13.20 -16.06
C PHE A 88 -9.04 -14.49 -16.27
N SER A 89 -8.34 -15.62 -16.36
CA SER A 89 -8.96 -16.94 -16.46
C SER A 89 -8.69 -17.78 -15.22
N MET A 90 -9.72 -18.45 -14.71
CA MET A 90 -9.60 -19.38 -13.59
C MET A 90 -10.45 -20.62 -13.91
N ASP A 91 -9.82 -21.80 -13.81
CA ASP A 91 -10.45 -23.10 -14.12
C ASP A 91 -11.15 -23.14 -15.50
N GLY A 92 -10.55 -22.48 -16.50
CA GLY A 92 -11.06 -22.43 -17.87
C GLY A 92 -12.18 -21.42 -18.11
N VAL A 93 -12.60 -20.65 -17.10
CA VAL A 93 -13.61 -19.60 -17.20
C VAL A 93 -12.93 -18.23 -17.22
N GLU A 94 -13.30 -17.37 -18.18
CA GLU A 94 -12.84 -15.99 -18.26
C GLU A 94 -13.72 -15.06 -17.41
N TYR A 95 -13.09 -14.22 -16.59
CA TYR A 95 -13.73 -13.20 -15.77
C TYR A 95 -13.30 -11.82 -16.26
N ASN A 96 -14.26 -10.91 -16.45
CA ASN A 96 -14.00 -9.53 -16.87
C ASN A 96 -14.12 -8.59 -15.66
N THR A 97 -13.10 -7.77 -15.42
CA THR A 97 -12.99 -6.83 -14.30
C THR A 97 -13.14 -5.37 -14.80
N PRO A 98 -13.22 -4.35 -13.92
CA PRO A 98 -13.45 -2.97 -14.36
C PRO A 98 -12.27 -2.39 -15.15
N LYS A 99 -12.54 -1.73 -16.28
CA LYS A 99 -11.54 -0.95 -17.02
C LYS A 99 -11.46 0.47 -16.48
N ASN A 100 -10.87 0.65 -15.31
CA ASN A 100 -10.80 1.93 -14.62
C ASN A 100 -9.52 2.74 -14.93
N GLN A 101 -8.57 2.17 -15.67
CA GLN A 101 -7.42 2.89 -16.19
C GLN A 101 -7.11 2.39 -17.60
N GLY A 102 -7.66 3.06 -18.62
CA GLY A 102 -7.49 2.64 -20.01
C GLY A 102 -8.13 1.28 -20.30
N THR A 103 -7.32 0.30 -20.70
CA THR A 103 -7.79 -1.05 -21.09
C THR A 103 -7.65 -2.10 -19.99
N TRP A 104 -7.00 -1.77 -18.87
CA TRP A 104 -6.74 -2.69 -17.75
C TRP A 104 -7.53 -2.32 -16.49
N THR A 105 -7.55 -3.25 -15.53
CA THR A 105 -8.01 -2.95 -14.17
C THR A 105 -6.84 -2.48 -13.35
N LEU A 106 -7.00 -1.39 -12.61
CA LEU A 106 -6.07 -0.92 -11.59
C LEU A 106 -6.74 -1.02 -10.21
N HIS A 107 -6.06 -1.61 -9.24
CA HIS A 107 -6.46 -1.64 -7.82
C HIS A 107 -7.89 -2.17 -7.61
N GLY A 108 -8.25 -3.22 -8.36
CA GLY A 108 -9.57 -3.88 -8.28
C GLY A 108 -10.75 -2.98 -8.66
N GLY A 109 -10.52 -1.85 -9.34
CA GLY A 109 -11.54 -0.85 -9.63
C GLY A 109 -11.78 0.16 -8.51
N GLY A 110 -10.99 0.13 -7.41
CA GLY A 110 -11.05 1.10 -6.32
C GLY A 110 -12.18 0.90 -5.31
N ARG A 111 -13.01 -0.15 -5.44
CA ARG A 111 -14.15 -0.38 -4.55
C ARG A 111 -13.76 -0.50 -3.07
N PHE A 112 -12.69 -1.23 -2.79
CA PHE A 112 -12.22 -1.43 -1.41
C PHE A 112 -11.65 -0.15 -0.81
N SER A 113 -11.13 0.75 -1.64
CA SER A 113 -10.49 1.99 -1.21
C SER A 113 -11.49 3.12 -1.00
N PHE A 114 -12.46 3.27 -1.92
CA PHE A 114 -13.34 4.45 -1.97
C PHE A 114 -14.71 4.23 -1.33
N ASN A 115 -14.82 3.27 -0.41
CA ASN A 115 -16.05 2.98 0.33
C ASN A 115 -15.80 2.92 1.83
N ILE A 116 -16.84 3.19 2.62
CA ILE A 116 -16.80 3.10 4.07
C ILE A 116 -16.87 1.62 4.47
N TRP A 117 -15.99 1.23 5.39
CA TRP A 117 -15.92 -0.10 5.98
C TRP A 117 -16.66 -0.13 7.31
N GLU A 118 -17.19 -1.30 7.65
CA GLU A 118 -17.74 -1.54 8.97
C GLU A 118 -16.62 -1.72 9.99
N VAL A 119 -16.80 -1.20 11.21
CA VAL A 119 -15.91 -1.48 12.33
C VAL A 119 -16.44 -2.71 13.03
N LYS A 120 -15.72 -3.83 12.88
CA LYS A 120 -16.13 -5.14 13.41
C LYS A 120 -15.76 -5.30 14.88
N GLU A 121 -14.57 -4.85 15.25
CA GLU A 121 -14.03 -5.02 16.59
C GLU A 121 -12.98 -3.93 16.90
N THR A 122 -12.87 -3.56 18.16
CA THR A 122 -11.83 -2.66 18.68
C THR A 122 -11.29 -3.20 20.00
N GLY A 123 -9.97 -3.15 20.19
CA GLY A 123 -9.31 -3.43 21.45
C GLY A 123 -8.56 -2.20 21.97
N ASN A 124 -7.65 -2.41 22.93
CA ASN A 124 -6.84 -1.32 23.49
C ASN A 124 -5.70 -0.85 22.56
N ASP A 125 -5.31 -1.71 21.62
CA ASP A 125 -4.16 -1.57 20.73
C ASP A 125 -4.48 -1.99 19.28
N PHE A 126 -5.75 -2.29 18.97
CA PHE A 126 -6.15 -2.72 17.63
C PHE A 126 -7.55 -2.25 17.20
N VAL A 127 -7.74 -2.18 15.87
CA VAL A 127 -9.04 -2.00 15.20
C VAL A 127 -9.17 -3.04 14.09
N VAL A 128 -10.35 -3.64 13.95
CA VAL A 128 -10.71 -4.54 12.85
C VAL A 128 -11.80 -3.89 12.01
N PHE A 129 -11.48 -3.62 10.75
CA PHE A 129 -12.45 -3.20 9.73
C PHE A 129 -12.92 -4.41 8.91
N SER A 130 -14.15 -4.39 8.42
CA SER A 130 -14.74 -5.43 7.58
C SER A 130 -15.42 -4.85 6.34
N PHE A 131 -15.23 -5.51 5.20
CA PHE A 131 -15.90 -5.19 3.94
C PHE A 131 -16.44 -6.44 3.28
N PHE A 132 -17.73 -6.42 2.95
CA PHE A 132 -18.41 -7.46 2.20
C PHE A 132 -18.56 -7.05 0.73
N SER A 133 -18.26 -7.98 -0.17
CA SER A 133 -18.40 -7.81 -1.62
C SER A 133 -19.17 -9.02 -2.15
N PRO A 134 -20.39 -8.83 -2.71
CA PRO A 134 -21.20 -9.95 -3.16
C PRO A 134 -20.58 -10.66 -4.37
N ASP A 135 -21.04 -11.86 -4.65
CA ASP A 135 -20.67 -12.63 -5.84
C ASP A 135 -20.77 -11.78 -7.13
N MET A 136 -19.75 -11.89 -7.98
CA MET A 136 -19.62 -11.18 -9.24
C MET A 136 -19.56 -9.64 -9.15
N GLN A 137 -19.42 -9.08 -7.95
CA GLN A 137 -19.16 -7.65 -7.80
C GLN A 137 -17.84 -7.31 -8.49
N ASP A 138 -17.89 -6.35 -9.41
CA ASP A 138 -16.76 -5.96 -10.27
C ASP A 138 -16.19 -7.13 -11.09
N GLY A 139 -17.01 -8.15 -11.35
CA GLY A 139 -16.62 -9.32 -12.12
C GLY A 139 -15.81 -10.37 -11.36
N PHE A 140 -15.57 -10.19 -10.06
CA PHE A 140 -14.88 -11.16 -9.23
C PHE A 140 -15.85 -12.19 -8.64
N PRO A 141 -15.63 -13.51 -8.82
CA PRO A 141 -16.53 -14.54 -8.29
C PRO A 141 -16.45 -14.64 -6.76
N GLY A 142 -17.53 -15.15 -6.18
CA GLY A 142 -17.66 -15.46 -4.75
C GLY A 142 -18.19 -14.30 -3.92
N ASN A 143 -19.09 -14.62 -3.00
CA ASN A 143 -19.37 -13.76 -1.86
C ASN A 143 -18.09 -13.70 -1.05
N PHE A 144 -17.58 -12.49 -0.85
CA PHE A 144 -16.23 -12.25 -0.38
C PHE A 144 -16.27 -11.30 0.79
N THR A 145 -15.58 -11.66 1.87
CA THR A 145 -15.40 -10.80 3.02
C THR A 145 -13.91 -10.61 3.26
N MET A 146 -13.47 -9.36 3.35
CA MET A 146 -12.13 -9.01 3.84
C MET A 146 -12.26 -8.34 5.20
N ASN A 147 -11.53 -8.86 6.18
CA ASN A 147 -11.28 -8.15 7.43
C ASN A 147 -9.83 -7.64 7.41
N VAL A 148 -9.63 -6.40 7.85
CA VAL A 148 -8.30 -5.81 8.03
C VAL A 148 -8.13 -5.44 9.49
N LYS A 149 -7.18 -6.10 10.15
CA LYS A 149 -6.81 -5.81 11.54
C LYS A 149 -5.54 -4.97 11.55
N TYR A 150 -5.64 -3.79 12.14
CA TYR A 150 -4.51 -2.95 12.47
C TYR A 150 -4.19 -3.10 13.95
N THR A 151 -2.93 -3.36 14.28
CA THR A 151 -2.42 -3.36 15.66
C THR A 151 -1.24 -2.42 15.76
N PHE A 152 -1.24 -1.53 16.75
CA PHE A 152 -0.13 -0.61 17.02
C PHE A 152 0.38 -0.78 18.44
N ASP A 153 1.65 -1.17 18.58
CA ASP A 153 2.23 -1.55 19.86
C ASP A 153 3.18 -0.49 20.45
N ASP A 154 3.69 -0.79 21.65
CA ASP A 154 4.62 0.07 22.40
C ASP A 154 6.03 0.14 21.78
N SER A 155 6.35 -0.70 20.79
CA SER A 155 7.61 -0.68 20.04
C SER A 155 7.54 0.21 18.79
N ASN A 156 6.41 0.91 18.59
CA ASN A 156 6.08 1.63 17.36
C ASN A 156 6.01 0.68 16.15
N THR A 157 5.51 -0.53 16.32
CA THR A 157 5.20 -1.42 15.20
C THR A 157 3.73 -1.29 14.84
N LEU A 158 3.45 -0.88 13.60
CA LEU A 158 2.13 -0.98 12.99
C LEU A 158 2.04 -2.29 12.20
N LYS A 159 1.28 -3.25 12.73
CA LYS A 159 0.98 -4.51 12.06
C LYS A 159 -0.37 -4.44 11.37
N ILE A 160 -0.43 -4.90 10.12
CA ILE A 160 -1.62 -5.00 9.29
C ILE A 160 -1.81 -6.47 8.92
N GLU A 161 -2.94 -7.04 9.31
CA GLU A 161 -3.32 -8.41 8.94
C GLU A 161 -4.58 -8.39 8.09
N TYR A 162 -4.54 -9.05 6.94
CA TYR A 162 -5.66 -9.22 6.03
C TYR A 162 -6.19 -10.64 6.15
N PHE A 163 -7.48 -10.78 6.40
CA PHE A 163 -8.18 -12.06 6.48
C PHE A 163 -9.29 -12.07 5.43
N VAL A 164 -9.19 -12.99 4.48
CA VAL A 164 -10.10 -13.09 3.35
C VAL A 164 -10.80 -14.45 3.38
N LEU A 165 -12.13 -14.42 3.28
CA LEU A 165 -12.96 -15.60 3.12
C LEU A 165 -13.85 -15.42 1.89
N SER A 166 -14.03 -16.50 1.14
CA SER A 166 -15.00 -16.54 0.06
C SER A 166 -15.70 -17.88 -0.04
N ASP A 167 -16.97 -17.88 -0.46
CA ASP A 167 -17.75 -19.11 -0.68
C ASP A 167 -17.48 -19.78 -2.03
N LYS A 168 -16.71 -19.13 -2.91
CA LYS A 168 -16.22 -19.66 -4.18
C LYS A 168 -14.72 -19.40 -4.30
N LYS A 169 -14.08 -20.15 -5.19
CA LYS A 169 -12.70 -19.89 -5.57
C LYS A 169 -12.62 -18.52 -6.22
N THR A 170 -11.63 -17.72 -5.84
CA THR A 170 -11.49 -16.34 -6.32
C THR A 170 -10.06 -15.82 -6.13
N VAL A 171 -9.85 -14.54 -6.44
CA VAL A 171 -8.54 -13.87 -6.33
C VAL A 171 -8.53 -12.88 -5.18
N ALA A 172 -7.40 -12.81 -4.47
CA ALA A 172 -7.12 -11.77 -3.51
C ALA A 172 -5.63 -11.38 -3.59
N ASN A 173 -5.37 -10.08 -3.66
CA ASN A 173 -4.04 -9.50 -3.55
C ASN A 173 -4.16 -8.16 -2.79
N PRO A 174 -4.51 -8.16 -1.50
CA PRO A 174 -4.72 -6.92 -0.76
C PRO A 174 -3.39 -6.24 -0.42
N THR A 175 -3.42 -4.91 -0.32
CA THR A 175 -2.28 -4.13 0.22
C THR A 175 -2.79 -2.83 0.84
N ASN A 176 -1.90 -2.05 1.47
CA ASN A 176 -2.19 -0.70 1.94
C ASN A 176 -1.34 0.31 1.17
N HIS A 177 -1.97 1.35 0.64
CA HIS A 177 -1.32 2.32 -0.24
C HIS A 177 -0.87 3.59 0.49
N ALA A 178 -0.30 3.46 1.68
CA ALA A 178 0.28 4.58 2.43
C ALA A 178 1.51 5.14 1.70
N TYR A 179 1.57 6.48 1.58
CA TYR A 179 2.73 7.19 1.05
C TYR A 179 3.54 7.72 2.23
N PHE A 180 4.73 7.18 2.43
CA PHE A 180 5.60 7.53 3.53
C PHE A 180 6.53 8.68 3.17
N ASN A 181 6.77 9.55 4.14
CA ASN A 181 7.87 10.52 4.15
C ASN A 181 8.34 10.66 5.60
N LEU A 182 9.44 9.98 5.93
CA LEU A 182 9.97 9.88 7.29
C LEU A 182 10.53 11.20 7.81
N SER A 183 10.84 12.16 6.95
CA SER A 183 11.25 13.50 7.42
C SER A 183 10.14 14.19 8.23
N ALA A 184 8.86 13.91 7.92
CA ALA A 184 7.70 14.65 8.41
C ALA A 184 7.80 16.18 8.18
N ASP A 185 8.58 16.61 7.18
CA ASP A 185 8.74 18.01 6.77
C ASP A 185 7.92 18.26 5.50
N SER A 186 6.98 19.21 5.54
CA SER A 186 6.10 19.56 4.43
C SER A 186 6.80 20.12 3.20
N SER A 187 8.07 20.52 3.33
CA SER A 187 8.88 21.08 2.25
C SER A 187 9.75 20.07 1.50
N LYS A 188 9.81 18.80 1.95
CA LYS A 188 10.76 17.80 1.45
C LYS A 188 10.10 16.75 0.56
N THR A 189 10.80 16.30 -0.47
CA THR A 189 10.44 15.10 -1.25
C THR A 189 11.11 13.86 -0.62
N VAL A 190 10.79 12.66 -1.11
CA VAL A 190 11.43 11.41 -0.65
C VAL A 190 12.80 11.16 -1.30
N GLU A 191 13.23 12.01 -2.21
CA GLU A 191 14.48 11.81 -2.97
C GLU A 191 15.73 11.87 -2.07
N ASP A 192 15.66 12.58 -0.95
CA ASP A 192 16.73 12.63 0.06
C ASP A 192 16.69 11.45 1.05
N GLU A 193 15.62 10.65 1.06
CA GLU A 193 15.50 9.46 1.91
C GLU A 193 16.26 8.28 1.32
N TYR A 194 16.77 7.42 2.19
CA TYR A 194 17.52 6.24 1.82
C TYR A 194 16.62 5.01 1.81
N LEU A 195 16.72 4.21 0.77
CA LEU A 195 15.96 2.98 0.58
C LEU A 195 16.90 1.79 0.43
N GLN A 196 16.52 0.68 1.05
CA GLN A 196 17.03 -0.66 0.75
C GLN A 196 15.83 -1.58 0.51
N VAL A 197 15.91 -2.43 -0.51
CA VAL A 197 14.92 -3.48 -0.79
C VAL A 197 15.64 -4.82 -0.87
N ASN A 198 15.15 -5.80 -0.13
CA ASN A 198 15.69 -7.16 -0.12
C ASN A 198 15.18 -7.94 -1.34
N ALA A 199 15.55 -7.48 -2.54
CA ALA A 199 15.14 -8.03 -3.83
C ALA A 199 16.34 -8.13 -4.78
N ASP A 200 16.41 -9.22 -5.55
CA ASP A 200 17.42 -9.41 -6.61
C ASP A 200 16.84 -9.22 -8.02
N LYS A 201 15.51 -9.15 -8.12
CA LYS A 201 14.76 -8.99 -9.37
C LYS A 201 13.65 -7.97 -9.25
N PHE A 202 13.15 -7.51 -10.39
CA PHE A 202 11.92 -6.74 -10.53
C PHE A 202 11.08 -7.32 -11.66
N THR A 203 9.78 -7.01 -11.69
CA THR A 203 8.92 -7.37 -12.83
C THR A 203 9.13 -6.38 -13.97
N GLU A 204 9.56 -6.88 -15.13
CA GLU A 204 9.64 -6.07 -16.35
C GLU A 204 8.24 -5.61 -16.76
N THR A 205 8.15 -4.38 -17.28
CA THR A 205 6.89 -3.81 -17.74
C THR A 205 7.01 -3.29 -19.16
N ASP A 206 5.89 -3.25 -19.89
CA ASP A 206 5.79 -2.54 -21.16
C ASP A 206 5.66 -1.02 -20.97
N ASP A 207 5.54 -0.28 -22.08
CA ASP A 207 5.41 1.19 -22.11
C ASP A 207 4.13 1.71 -21.41
N THR A 208 3.21 0.81 -21.01
CA THR A 208 2.00 1.12 -20.24
C THR A 208 2.11 0.73 -18.76
N GLN A 209 3.32 0.37 -18.30
CA GLN A 209 3.62 -0.14 -16.95
C GLN A 209 2.87 -1.46 -16.62
N LEU A 210 2.45 -2.23 -17.63
CA LEU A 210 1.89 -3.55 -17.42
C LEU A 210 3.00 -4.60 -17.44
N PRO A 211 3.00 -5.59 -16.53
CA PRO A 211 4.01 -6.65 -16.52
C PRO A 211 4.05 -7.42 -17.84
N THR A 212 5.26 -7.71 -18.33
CA THR A 212 5.45 -8.52 -19.55
C THR A 212 5.41 -10.03 -19.25
N GLY A 213 5.55 -10.40 -17.97
CA GLY A 213 5.81 -11.76 -17.51
C GLY A 213 7.30 -12.05 -17.32
N GLU A 214 8.20 -11.15 -17.73
CA GLU A 214 9.64 -11.31 -17.52
C GLU A 214 10.10 -10.75 -16.17
N LEU A 215 11.14 -11.34 -15.60
CA LEU A 215 11.79 -10.87 -14.39
C LEU A 215 13.20 -10.39 -14.72
N GLY A 216 13.47 -9.10 -14.51
CA GLY A 216 14.77 -8.48 -14.73
C GLY A 216 15.62 -8.52 -13.46
N LEU A 217 16.94 -8.65 -13.59
CA LEU A 217 17.87 -8.51 -12.47
C LEU A 217 18.01 -7.04 -12.09
N VAL A 218 18.05 -6.74 -10.79
CA VAL A 218 18.31 -5.37 -10.31
C VAL A 218 19.79 -5.00 -10.42
N GLU A 219 20.69 -5.98 -10.37
CA GLU A 219 22.14 -5.76 -10.34
C GLU A 219 22.64 -4.89 -11.50
N GLY A 220 23.38 -3.83 -11.15
CA GLY A 220 23.96 -2.92 -12.13
C GLY A 220 22.95 -1.99 -12.82
N THR A 221 21.71 -1.94 -12.34
CA THR A 221 20.66 -1.05 -12.87
C THR A 221 20.31 0.08 -11.89
N MET A 222 19.42 0.99 -12.31
CA MET A 222 18.84 2.00 -11.41
C MET A 222 17.92 1.42 -10.33
N MET A 223 17.52 0.16 -10.48
CA MET A 223 16.68 -0.58 -9.54
C MET A 223 17.49 -1.23 -8.41
N ASP A 224 18.82 -1.09 -8.38
CA ASP A 224 19.66 -1.81 -7.43
C ASP A 224 19.63 -1.22 -6.01
N PHE A 225 18.51 -1.42 -5.30
CA PHE A 225 18.36 -1.07 -3.88
C PHE A 225 18.79 -2.19 -2.93
N ARG A 226 19.61 -3.16 -3.36
CA ARG A 226 20.08 -4.25 -2.47
C ARG A 226 20.89 -3.71 -1.29
N THR A 227 21.51 -2.55 -1.48
CA THR A 227 22.20 -1.78 -0.43
C THR A 227 21.51 -0.45 -0.23
N LEU A 228 21.52 0.05 1.01
CA LEU A 228 20.94 1.34 1.37
C LEU A 228 21.63 2.50 0.61
N HIS A 229 20.87 3.21 -0.23
CA HIS A 229 21.29 4.45 -0.90
C HIS A 229 20.10 5.40 -1.09
N LYS A 230 20.32 6.64 -1.54
CA LYS A 230 19.22 7.61 -1.67
C LYS A 230 18.31 7.22 -2.82
N ILE A 231 17.01 7.43 -2.63
CA ILE A 231 16.00 7.24 -3.68
C ILE A 231 16.33 8.16 -4.88
N GLY A 232 16.73 9.40 -4.63
CA GLY A 232 17.00 10.39 -5.66
C GLY A 232 18.25 10.13 -6.52
N ASP A 233 19.14 9.21 -6.14
CA ASP A 233 20.45 9.05 -6.80
C ASP A 233 20.31 8.69 -8.30
N LYS A 234 19.29 7.89 -8.64
CA LYS A 234 19.09 7.36 -9.99
C LYS A 234 17.66 7.46 -10.50
N ILE A 235 16.75 8.12 -9.77
CA ILE A 235 15.30 8.08 -10.03
C ILE A 235 14.89 8.58 -11.42
N ASP A 236 15.71 9.41 -12.07
CA ASP A 236 15.48 9.95 -13.42
C ASP A 236 16.38 9.30 -14.50
N GLU A 237 17.13 8.25 -14.18
CA GLU A 237 17.87 7.49 -15.19
C GLU A 237 16.89 6.84 -16.18
N PRO A 238 17.11 6.94 -17.51
CA PRO A 238 16.28 6.24 -18.48
C PRO A 238 16.37 4.72 -18.28
N PHE A 239 15.23 4.05 -18.14
CA PHE A 239 15.20 2.61 -17.92
C PHE A 239 13.97 1.98 -18.56
N ARG A 240 14.17 0.83 -19.20
CA ARG A 240 13.17 0.15 -20.05
C ARG A 240 11.83 -0.17 -19.36
N ALA A 241 11.81 -0.28 -18.03
CA ALA A 241 10.62 -0.60 -17.24
C ALA A 241 10.08 0.60 -16.46
N ILE A 242 10.50 1.83 -16.81
CA ILE A 242 10.08 3.07 -16.14
C ILE A 242 9.62 4.07 -17.18
N ILE A 243 8.57 4.82 -16.84
CA ILE A 243 8.12 5.96 -17.65
C ILE A 243 8.97 7.18 -17.30
N GLU A 244 9.52 7.81 -18.33
CA GLU A 244 10.38 8.99 -18.20
C GLU A 244 9.71 10.09 -17.37
N GLY A 245 10.43 10.60 -16.37
CA GLY A 245 9.96 11.66 -15.47
C GLY A 245 9.02 11.21 -14.34
N ILE A 246 8.57 9.95 -14.32
CA ILE A 246 7.78 9.39 -13.21
C ILE A 246 8.71 8.86 -12.11
N GLY A 247 9.76 8.14 -12.48
CA GLY A 247 10.65 7.44 -11.55
C GLY A 247 10.08 6.09 -11.13
N TYR A 248 10.47 5.59 -9.95
CA TYR A 248 10.11 4.24 -9.51
C TYR A 248 8.59 4.06 -9.37
N ASP A 249 8.06 3.08 -10.09
CA ASP A 249 6.70 2.52 -9.97
C ASP A 249 6.76 1.03 -10.38
N ASN A 250 7.52 0.24 -9.62
CA ASN A 250 7.85 -1.13 -10.00
C ASN A 250 7.69 -2.09 -8.84
N ASN A 251 7.27 -3.32 -9.16
CA ASN A 251 7.29 -4.42 -8.21
C ASN A 251 8.68 -5.05 -8.15
N TYR A 252 9.22 -5.09 -6.94
CA TYR A 252 10.44 -5.80 -6.59
C TYR A 252 10.11 -7.21 -6.12
N CYS A 253 10.85 -8.17 -6.64
CA CYS A 253 10.73 -9.59 -6.31
C CYS A 253 11.66 -9.90 -5.14
N LEU A 254 11.09 -10.15 -3.95
CA LEU A 254 11.87 -10.36 -2.74
C LEU A 254 12.69 -11.66 -2.85
N TYR A 255 14.00 -11.58 -2.61
CA TYR A 255 14.88 -12.74 -2.72
C TYR A 255 14.74 -13.66 -1.50
N ASP A 256 15.01 -14.95 -1.69
CA ASP A 256 14.92 -16.01 -0.66
C ASP A 256 13.59 -16.03 0.12
N LYS A 257 12.51 -15.56 -0.52
CA LYS A 257 11.22 -15.37 0.11
C LYS A 257 10.32 -16.58 -0.05
N LYS A 258 10.04 -17.27 1.06
CA LYS A 258 8.99 -18.28 1.12
C LYS A 258 7.64 -17.62 1.43
N LEU A 259 6.63 -17.85 0.58
CA LEU A 259 5.27 -17.36 0.83
C LEU A 259 4.77 -17.83 2.20
N GLY A 260 4.25 -16.90 3.01
CA GLY A 260 3.78 -17.14 4.38
C GLY A 260 4.84 -16.95 5.46
N GLU A 261 6.11 -16.75 5.12
CA GLU A 261 7.17 -16.46 6.08
C GLU A 261 7.36 -14.96 6.27
N LEU A 262 7.18 -14.45 7.49
CA LEU A 262 7.34 -13.03 7.82
C LEU A 262 8.83 -12.65 7.89
N THR A 263 9.35 -11.94 6.88
CA THR A 263 10.74 -11.48 6.82
C THR A 263 10.81 -10.03 6.33
N GLN A 264 11.96 -9.37 6.53
CA GLN A 264 12.17 -7.98 6.14
C GLN A 264 12.20 -7.85 4.61
N ALA A 265 11.33 -7.00 4.07
CA ALA A 265 11.25 -6.66 2.65
C ALA A 265 12.06 -5.41 2.30
N ALA A 266 12.03 -4.38 3.15
CA ALA A 266 12.67 -3.10 2.86
C ALA A 266 13.05 -2.33 4.11
N VAL A 267 13.92 -1.33 3.94
CA VAL A 267 14.25 -0.30 4.94
C VAL A 267 14.13 1.06 4.26
N LEU A 268 13.38 1.97 4.88
CA LEU A 268 13.35 3.39 4.54
C LEU A 268 13.97 4.17 5.69
N TYR A 269 14.80 5.17 5.39
CA TYR A 269 15.54 5.93 6.39
C TYR A 269 15.66 7.40 5.99
N ASP A 270 15.31 8.30 6.90
CA ASP A 270 15.60 9.73 6.77
C ASP A 270 16.76 10.12 7.68
N GLU A 271 17.87 10.52 7.06
CA GLU A 271 19.11 10.89 7.76
C GLU A 271 18.97 12.16 8.59
N ALA A 272 18.07 13.09 8.25
CA ALA A 272 17.92 14.33 8.99
C ALA A 272 17.19 14.14 10.33
N SER A 273 16.02 13.48 10.30
CA SER A 273 15.25 13.17 11.50
C SER A 273 15.84 12.00 12.29
N GLY A 274 16.53 11.07 11.63
CA GLY A 274 16.96 9.79 12.20
C GLY A 274 15.85 8.74 12.26
N ARG A 275 14.64 9.02 11.75
CA ARG A 275 13.58 8.04 11.67
C ARG A 275 13.94 6.95 10.66
N GLN A 276 13.71 5.71 11.05
CA GLN A 276 13.83 4.54 10.21
C GLN A 276 12.53 3.75 10.25
N MET A 277 12.12 3.22 9.09
CA MET A 277 11.04 2.25 8.97
C MET A 277 11.58 0.97 8.33
N GLN A 278 11.39 -0.16 9.01
CA GLN A 278 11.61 -1.47 8.41
C GLN A 278 10.26 -2.06 8.02
N VAL A 279 10.16 -2.58 6.79
CA VAL A 279 8.96 -3.25 6.29
C VAL A 279 9.18 -4.75 6.40
N TYR A 280 8.28 -5.47 7.06
CA TYR A 280 8.22 -6.93 7.06
C TYR A 280 6.92 -7.37 6.40
N THR A 281 6.94 -8.47 5.68
CA THR A 281 5.73 -9.05 5.07
C THR A 281 5.85 -10.56 4.97
N ASP A 282 4.74 -11.27 4.79
CA ASP A 282 4.71 -12.68 4.41
C ASP A 282 4.48 -12.91 2.90
N LEU A 283 4.36 -11.82 2.12
CA LEU A 283 4.25 -11.86 0.66
C LEU A 283 5.60 -11.81 -0.05
N VAL A 284 5.55 -12.05 -1.35
CA VAL A 284 6.72 -12.29 -2.21
C VAL A 284 7.19 -11.05 -2.96
N GLY A 285 6.38 -10.02 -3.06
CA GLY A 285 6.69 -8.79 -3.76
C GLY A 285 6.44 -7.54 -2.93
N ILE A 286 7.07 -6.44 -3.36
CA ILE A 286 6.80 -5.10 -2.84
C ILE A 286 6.81 -4.11 -4.02
N GLN A 287 5.71 -3.37 -4.20
CA GLN A 287 5.69 -2.21 -5.09
C GLN A 287 6.44 -1.08 -4.42
N VAL A 288 7.42 -0.52 -5.12
CA VAL A 288 8.04 0.75 -4.73
C VAL A 288 7.55 1.80 -5.70
N TYR A 289 6.70 2.70 -5.20
CA TYR A 289 6.16 3.80 -5.99
C TYR A 289 6.45 5.13 -5.32
N CYS A 290 7.29 5.95 -5.96
CA CYS A 290 7.76 7.22 -5.39
C CYS A 290 6.85 8.41 -5.75
N GLY A 291 5.54 8.21 -5.94
CA GLY A 291 4.61 9.33 -6.11
C GLY A 291 4.81 10.15 -7.40
N GLY A 292 5.40 9.56 -8.44
CA GLY A 292 5.73 10.25 -9.70
C GLY A 292 4.55 10.69 -10.56
N TRP A 293 3.36 10.09 -10.37
CA TRP A 293 2.12 10.48 -11.06
C TRP A 293 1.34 11.57 -10.34
N LEU A 294 1.69 11.90 -9.09
CA LEU A 294 1.03 12.98 -8.36
C LEU A 294 1.34 14.32 -9.04
N ALA A 295 0.35 15.20 -9.09
CA ALA A 295 0.52 16.53 -9.66
C ALA A 295 1.68 17.26 -8.96
N LYS A 296 2.46 18.03 -9.72
CA LYS A 296 3.58 18.81 -9.17
C LYS A 296 3.10 19.89 -8.20
N ASP A 297 1.93 20.46 -8.46
CA ASP A 297 1.33 21.53 -7.68
C ASP A 297 -0.20 21.36 -7.58
N GLY A 298 -0.82 22.12 -6.68
CA GLY A 298 -2.28 22.27 -6.61
C GLY A 298 -3.01 21.20 -5.78
N ASN A 299 -2.35 20.10 -5.44
CA ASN A 299 -2.97 19.06 -4.62
C ASN A 299 -3.09 19.48 -3.14
N PRO A 300 -4.25 19.23 -2.50
CA PRO A 300 -4.41 19.46 -1.06
C PRO A 300 -3.55 18.48 -0.25
N GLY A 301 -3.42 18.72 1.05
CA GLY A 301 -2.76 17.83 2.00
C GLY A 301 -3.22 18.10 3.43
N LYS A 302 -2.59 17.43 4.41
CA LYS A 302 -2.80 17.71 5.84
C LYS A 302 -2.09 19.00 6.28
N GLY A 303 -2.78 19.84 7.03
CA GLY A 303 -2.29 21.15 7.50
C GLY A 303 -1.77 22.01 6.36
N ASN A 304 -0.51 22.46 6.47
CA ASN A 304 0.16 23.24 5.42
C ASN A 304 0.94 22.37 4.41
N SER A 305 0.82 21.03 4.49
CA SER A 305 1.45 20.11 3.54
C SER A 305 0.59 19.95 2.28
N LYS A 306 1.18 19.39 1.23
CA LYS A 306 0.52 19.04 -0.04
C LYS A 306 0.84 17.60 -0.41
N VAL A 307 -0.04 16.96 -1.18
CA VAL A 307 0.19 15.61 -1.76
C VAL A 307 0.65 15.77 -3.20
N THR A 308 1.94 16.08 -3.39
CA THR A 308 2.51 16.42 -4.71
C THR A 308 3.53 15.40 -5.20
N PHE A 309 3.96 15.57 -6.44
CA PHE A 309 5.04 14.83 -7.10
C PHE A 309 6.19 14.49 -6.14
N ARG A 310 6.51 13.20 -6.03
CA ARG A 310 7.61 12.66 -5.19
C ARG A 310 7.60 13.08 -3.73
N ARG A 311 6.45 13.49 -3.20
CA ARG A 311 6.32 13.87 -1.80
C ARG A 311 6.38 12.67 -0.85
N GLY A 312 6.02 11.48 -1.32
CA GLY A 312 5.97 10.27 -0.53
C GLY A 312 6.27 9.02 -1.36
N VAL A 313 6.73 7.96 -0.69
CA VAL A 313 6.97 6.64 -1.28
C VAL A 313 5.97 5.63 -0.72
N ALA A 314 5.26 4.92 -1.60
CA ALA A 314 4.45 3.77 -1.24
C ALA A 314 5.31 2.50 -1.32
N LEU A 315 5.17 1.66 -0.28
CA LEU A 315 5.88 0.40 -0.12
C LEU A 315 4.84 -0.72 0.05
N GLU A 316 4.19 -1.06 -1.06
CA GLU A 316 3.00 -1.92 -1.07
C GLU A 316 3.42 -3.39 -1.17
N THR A 317 3.33 -4.11 -0.06
CA THR A 317 3.60 -5.55 -0.04
C THR A 317 2.47 -6.30 -0.73
N GLN A 318 2.79 -7.17 -1.70
CA GLN A 318 1.80 -7.78 -2.59
C GLN A 318 2.33 -9.07 -3.27
N PHE A 319 1.44 -9.81 -3.94
CA PHE A 319 1.85 -10.64 -5.08
C PHE A 319 2.23 -9.75 -6.27
N TYR A 320 2.99 -10.29 -7.21
CA TYR A 320 3.40 -9.52 -8.38
C TYR A 320 2.19 -9.03 -9.17
N PRO A 321 2.23 -7.83 -9.76
CA PRO A 321 1.15 -7.35 -10.60
C PRO A 321 0.85 -8.35 -11.72
N ASP A 322 -0.42 -8.45 -12.10
CA ASP A 322 -0.92 -9.34 -13.15
C ASP A 322 -0.57 -10.84 -12.98
N SER A 323 -0.21 -11.31 -11.78
CA SER A 323 0.12 -12.73 -11.54
C SER A 323 -0.99 -13.71 -11.95
N VAL A 324 -2.24 -13.25 -12.01
CA VAL A 324 -3.38 -14.06 -12.50
C VAL A 324 -3.29 -14.42 -13.97
N ASN A 325 -2.47 -13.71 -14.76
CA ASN A 325 -2.24 -13.94 -16.18
C ASN A 325 -0.81 -14.42 -16.49
N HIS A 326 0.06 -14.55 -15.47
CA HIS A 326 1.45 -14.98 -15.62
C HIS A 326 1.73 -16.22 -14.78
N SER A 327 1.70 -17.40 -15.40
CA SER A 327 1.88 -18.68 -14.71
C SER A 327 3.26 -18.88 -14.06
N ASN A 328 4.25 -18.09 -14.47
CA ASN A 328 5.58 -18.06 -13.87
C ASN A 328 5.70 -17.13 -12.65
N PHE A 329 4.68 -16.32 -12.36
CA PHE A 329 4.66 -15.47 -11.17
C PHE A 329 4.07 -16.23 -9.97
N PRO A 330 4.61 -16.02 -8.76
CA PRO A 330 4.09 -16.61 -7.55
C PRO A 330 2.69 -16.04 -7.25
N PHE A 331 1.70 -16.92 -7.14
CA PHE A 331 0.34 -16.56 -6.79
C PHE A 331 -0.39 -17.73 -6.13
N LYS A 332 -1.38 -17.41 -5.29
CA LYS A 332 -2.30 -18.39 -4.71
C LYS A 332 -3.73 -17.86 -4.82
N PHE A 333 -4.64 -18.70 -5.32
CA PHE A 333 -6.07 -18.41 -5.29
C PHE A 333 -6.64 -18.53 -3.87
N VAL A 334 -7.70 -17.78 -3.60
CA VAL A 334 -8.53 -18.01 -2.41
C VAL A 334 -9.40 -19.23 -2.71
N GLU A 335 -9.28 -20.28 -1.90
CA GLU A 335 -10.09 -21.48 -2.03
C GLU A 335 -11.43 -21.34 -1.28
N PRO A 336 -12.52 -21.99 -1.74
CA PRO A 336 -13.82 -21.89 -1.10
C PRO A 336 -13.77 -22.28 0.38
N ASN A 337 -14.22 -21.38 1.26
CA ASN A 337 -14.31 -21.55 2.71
C ASN A 337 -12.97 -21.80 3.41
N GLU A 338 -11.84 -21.53 2.74
CA GLU A 338 -10.51 -21.52 3.34
C GLU A 338 -10.05 -20.08 3.53
N GLU A 339 -9.60 -19.75 4.74
CA GLU A 339 -9.12 -18.40 5.03
C GLU A 339 -7.79 -18.14 4.32
N PHE A 340 -7.77 -17.12 3.46
CA PHE A 340 -6.53 -16.52 2.97
C PHE A 340 -6.09 -15.45 3.96
N LYS A 341 -4.82 -15.53 4.39
CA LYS A 341 -4.22 -14.58 5.31
C LYS A 341 -2.90 -14.05 4.78
N THR A 342 -2.68 -12.76 4.96
CA THR A 342 -1.38 -12.12 4.76
C THR A 342 -1.14 -11.00 5.79
N THR A 343 0.12 -10.72 6.08
CA THR A 343 0.58 -9.83 7.14
C THR A 343 1.68 -8.91 6.63
N THR A 344 1.58 -7.64 7.01
CA THR A 344 2.65 -6.64 6.84
C THR A 344 2.88 -5.89 8.14
N GLU A 345 4.14 -5.59 8.44
CA GLU A 345 4.53 -4.77 9.58
C GLU A 345 5.40 -3.60 9.13
N PHE A 346 5.04 -2.41 9.59
CA PHE A 346 5.87 -1.22 9.54
C PHE A 346 6.46 -0.99 10.93
N ARG A 347 7.75 -1.29 11.09
CA ARG A 347 8.47 -1.17 12.36
C ARG A 347 9.26 0.12 12.39
N PHE A 348 8.84 1.08 13.22
CA PHE A 348 9.48 2.38 13.31
C PHE A 348 10.53 2.43 14.42
N SER A 349 11.68 3.01 14.13
CA SER A 349 12.79 3.17 15.06
C SER A 349 13.53 4.49 14.79
N VAL A 350 14.46 4.82 15.67
CA VAL A 350 15.37 5.96 15.53
C VAL A 350 16.80 5.42 15.47
N LYS A 351 17.60 5.96 14.55
CA LYS A 351 19.04 5.72 14.43
C LYS A 351 19.86 6.84 15.04
#